data_AF-A0A7W4BVX3-F1
#
_entry.id   AF-A0A7W4BVX3-F1
#
_cell.length_a   1.000
_cell.length_b   1.000
_cell.length_c   1.000
_cell.angle_alpha   90.00
_cell.angle_beta   90.00
_cell.angle_gamma   90.00
#
_symmetry.space_group_name_H-M   'P 1'
#
loop_
_entity.id
_entity.type
_entity.pdbx_description
1 polymer ?
#
loop_
_entity_poly.entity_id
_entity_poly.type
_entity_poly.pdbx_seq_one_letter_code
_entity_poly.pdbx_strand_id
1 'polypeptide(L)'
;MKTHWLVLNDSITAEQQIAWLIDKLEHFGDLPVETQVFIGLEATQVRLVKLYLLEQQQLPLSSISATGYWKRNTDADTFGKQKQMQPL
;
A
#
# COMPACT_ATOMS: atom_id res chain seq x y z
N MET A 1 -19.22 -0.90 -11.89
CA MET A 1 -17.92 -1.09 -11.24
C MET A 1 -17.88 -0.16 -10.03
N LYS A 2 -17.65 -0.69 -8.82
CA LYS A 2 -17.65 0.10 -7.59
C LYS A 2 -16.20 0.39 -7.22
N THR A 3 -15.89 1.66 -6.99
CA THR A 3 -14.54 2.09 -6.61
C THR A 3 -14.54 2.55 -5.15
N HIS A 4 -13.58 2.07 -4.38
CA HIS A 4 -13.36 2.45 -2.99
C HIS A 4 -12.08 3.25 -2.88
N TRP A 5 -12.14 4.41 -2.23
CA TRP A 5 -10.99 5.27 -1.98
C TRP A 5 -10.66 5.27 -0.49
N LEU A 6 -9.43 4.88 -0.17
CA LEU A 6 -8.89 4.98 1.18
C LEU A 6 -7.85 6.11 1.18
N VAL A 7 -8.14 7.19 1.90
CA VAL A 7 -7.29 8.38 1.96
C VAL A 7 -6.81 8.58 3.39
N LEU A 8 -5.50 8.69 3.56
CA LEU A 8 -4.89 8.86 4.88
C LEU A 8 -5.13 10.26 5.43
N ASN A 9 -5.38 10.32 6.73
CA ASN A 9 -5.41 11.57 7.50
C ASN A 9 -4.00 11.86 8.06
N ASP A 10 -3.52 13.09 7.93
CA ASP A 10 -2.22 13.53 8.42
C ASP A 10 -2.20 13.89 9.92
N SER A 11 -3.37 13.93 10.57
CA SER A 11 -3.51 14.21 12.01
C SER A 11 -3.15 13.02 12.92
N ILE A 12 -2.75 11.88 12.35
CA ILE A 12 -2.44 10.63 13.05
C ILE A 12 -1.05 10.12 12.68
N THR A 13 -0.47 9.25 13.52
CA THR A 13 0.88 8.72 13.26
C THR A 13 0.88 7.74 12.07
N ALA A 14 2.07 7.46 11.53
CA ALA A 14 2.21 6.53 10.41
C ALA A 14 1.76 5.10 10.77
N GLU A 15 2.02 4.68 12.01
CA GLU A 15 1.59 3.38 12.53
C GLU A 15 0.05 3.30 12.61
N GLN A 16 -0.58 4.39 13.08
CA GLN A 16 -2.05 4.48 13.13
C GLN A 16 -2.65 4.48 11.72
N GLN A 17 -2.01 5.14 10.75
CA GLN A 17 -2.43 5.10 9.34
C GLN A 17 -2.39 3.69 8.78
N ILE A 18 -1.33 2.92 9.06
CA ILE A 18 -1.21 1.52 8.61
C ILE A 18 -2.30 0.65 9.24
N ALA A 19 -2.47 0.74 10.56
CA ALA A 19 -3.50 -0.01 11.26
C ALA A 19 -4.89 0.30 10.71
N TRP A 20 -5.18 1.58 10.44
CA TRP A 20 -6.43 2.00 9.82
C TRP A 20 -6.63 1.47 8.40
N LEU A 21 -5.57 1.44 7.57
CA LEU A 21 -5.66 0.88 6.22
C LEU A 21 -5.99 -0.61 6.24
N ILE A 22 -5.31 -1.37 7.11
CA ILE A 22 -5.55 -2.81 7.25
C ILE A 22 -6.96 -3.07 7.78
N ASP A 23 -7.40 -2.35 8.81
CA ASP A 23 -8.77 -2.40 9.33
C ASP A 23 -9.81 -2.17 8.23
N LYS A 24 -9.60 -1.17 7.36
CA LYS A 24 -10.54 -0.89 6.26
C LYS A 24 -10.56 -1.99 5.21
N LEU A 25 -9.41 -2.61 4.91
CA LEU A 25 -9.34 -3.75 4.00
C LEU A 25 -10.07 -4.96 4.58
N GLU A 26 -9.90 -5.24 5.87
CA GLU A 26 -10.63 -6.31 6.57
C GLU A 26 -12.15 -6.09 6.55
N HIS A 27 -12.60 -4.84 6.70
CA HIS A 27 -14.03 -4.50 6.63
C HIS A 27 -14.64 -4.70 5.24
N PHE A 28 -13.85 -4.75 4.18
CA PHE A 28 -14.35 -5.13 2.86
C PHE A 28 -14.62 -6.64 2.73
N GLY A 29 -14.13 -7.44 3.67
CA GLY A 29 -14.19 -8.90 3.61
C GLY A 29 -13.29 -9.46 2.52
N ASP A 30 -13.65 -10.63 2.00
CA ASP A 30 -12.91 -11.27 0.90
C ASP A 30 -13.06 -10.45 -0.38
N LEU A 31 -11.93 -9.93 -0.87
CA LEU A 31 -11.90 -9.19 -2.13
C LEU A 31 -12.01 -10.17 -3.32
N PRO A 32 -12.84 -9.87 -4.33
CA PRO A 32 -12.86 -10.64 -5.57
C PRO A 32 -11.49 -10.67 -6.24
N VAL A 33 -11.12 -11.78 -6.88
CA VAL A 33 -9.79 -11.99 -7.50
C VAL A 33 -9.49 -11.00 -8.63
N GLU A 34 -10.54 -10.45 -9.26
CA GLU A 34 -10.46 -9.44 -10.31
C GLU A 34 -10.24 -8.01 -9.77
N THR A 35 -10.23 -7.81 -8.46
CA THR A 35 -10.03 -6.51 -7.82
C THR A 35 -8.72 -5.89 -8.27
N GLN A 36 -8.79 -4.66 -8.79
CA GLN A 36 -7.61 -3.89 -9.15
C GLN A 36 -7.28 -2.90 -8.04
N VAL A 37 -6.02 -2.84 -7.64
CA VAL A 37 -5.56 -1.99 -6.53
C VAL A 37 -4.47 -1.05 -7.03
N PHE A 38 -4.63 0.23 -6.71
CA PHE A 38 -3.57 1.23 -6.83
C PHE A 38 -3.15 1.71 -5.44
N ILE A 39 -1.85 1.73 -5.17
CA ILE A 39 -1.27 2.16 -3.89
C ILE A 39 -0.21 3.23 -4.15
N GLY A 40 -0.45 4.44 -3.65
CA GLY A 40 0.50 5.56 -3.70
C GLY A 40 0.70 6.15 -2.32
N LEU A 41 1.69 5.65 -1.57
CA LEU A 41 1.91 6.00 -0.15
C LEU A 41 3.40 6.15 0.16
N GLU A 42 3.73 6.28 1.45
CA GLU A 42 5.11 6.14 1.95
C GLU A 42 5.59 4.68 1.77
N ALA A 43 6.88 4.48 1.45
CA ALA A 43 7.43 3.19 1.06
C ALA A 43 7.15 2.01 2.02
N THR A 44 7.22 2.26 3.33
CA THR A 44 6.94 1.24 4.37
C THR A 44 5.46 0.90 4.39
N GLN A 45 4.59 1.90 4.26
CA GLN A 45 3.14 1.70 4.18
C GLN A 45 2.78 0.89 2.92
N VAL A 46 3.36 1.24 1.77
CA VAL A 46 3.18 0.49 0.51
C VAL A 46 3.57 -0.97 0.70
N ARG A 47 4.73 -1.23 1.29
CA ARG A 47 5.20 -2.61 1.51
C ARG A 47 4.24 -3.41 2.37
N LEU A 48 3.78 -2.85 3.50
CA LEU A 48 2.91 -3.56 4.43
C LEU A 48 1.52 -3.83 3.83
N VAL A 49 0.92 -2.82 3.17
CA VAL A 49 -0.38 -2.98 2.53
C VAL A 49 -0.31 -3.96 1.35
N LYS A 50 0.74 -3.88 0.53
CA LYS A 50 0.96 -4.81 -0.59
C LYS A 50 1.12 -6.24 -0.09
N LEU A 51 1.90 -6.47 0.97
CA LEU A 51 2.05 -7.80 1.57
C LEU A 51 0.71 -8.34 2.08
N TYR A 52 -0.07 -7.52 2.77
CA TYR A 52 -1.41 -7.91 3.22
C TYR A 52 -2.31 -8.35 2.04
N LEU A 53 -2.35 -7.57 0.97
CA LEU A 53 -3.17 -7.88 -0.22
C LEU A 53 -2.71 -9.16 -0.94
N LEU A 54 -1.40 -9.42 -0.97
CA LEU A 54 -0.84 -10.63 -1.59
C LEU A 54 -1.04 -11.88 -0.72
N GLU A 55 -0.79 -11.78 0.58
CA GLU A 55 -0.74 -12.94 1.48
C GLU A 55 -2.10 -13.27 2.11
N GLN A 56 -2.85 -12.24 2.51
CA GLN A 56 -4.12 -12.42 3.21
C GLN A 56 -5.30 -12.42 2.24
N GLN A 57 -5.30 -11.50 1.26
CA GLN A 57 -6.36 -11.40 0.26
C GLN A 57 -6.06 -12.21 -1.02
N GLN A 58 -4.85 -12.78 -1.13
CA GLN A 58 -4.45 -13.65 -2.25
C GLN A 58 -4.64 -13.00 -3.63
N LEU A 59 -4.55 -11.67 -3.70
CA LEU A 59 -4.70 -10.96 -4.97
C LEU A 59 -3.49 -11.25 -5.87
N PRO A 60 -3.68 -11.44 -7.19
CA PRO A 60 -2.57 -11.59 -8.11
C PRO A 60 -1.69 -10.35 -8.12
N LEU A 61 -0.36 -10.52 -8.20
CA LEU A 61 0.58 -9.39 -8.29
C LEU A 61 0.24 -8.45 -9.45
N SER A 62 -0.24 -8.99 -10.58
CA SER A 62 -0.65 -8.21 -11.76
C SER A 62 -1.83 -7.28 -11.52
N SER A 63 -2.60 -7.49 -10.45
CA SER A 63 -3.74 -6.64 -10.08
C SER A 63 -3.34 -5.46 -9.17
N ILE A 64 -2.09 -5.42 -8.71
CA ILE A 64 -1.60 -4.43 -7.74
C ILE A 64 -0.56 -3.52 -8.40
N SER A 65 -0.95 -2.26 -8.61
CA SER A 65 -0.02 -1.18 -8.97
C SER A 65 0.39 -0.42 -7.71
N ALA A 66 1.60 -0.70 -7.21
CA ALA A 66 2.10 -0.16 -5.95
C ALA A 66 3.33 0.72 -6.18
N THR A 67 3.29 1.96 -5.68
CA THR A 67 4.39 2.92 -5.79
C THR A 67 4.62 3.60 -4.46
N GLY A 68 5.83 3.48 -3.92
CA GLY A 68 6.31 4.34 -2.83
C GLY A 68 6.65 5.72 -3.40
N TYR A 69 5.82 6.72 -3.09
CA TYR A 69 6.00 8.10 -3.57
C TYR A 69 7.13 8.79 -2.83
N TRP A 70 7.27 8.50 -1.54
CA TRP A 70 8.32 9.02 -0.68
C TRP A 70 8.70 7.97 0.37
N LYS A 71 9.80 8.21 1.09
CA LYS A 71 10.23 7.37 2.19
C LYS A 71 10.71 8.24 3.34
N ARG A 72 10.23 7.98 4.55
CA ARG A 72 10.60 8.80 5.72
C ARG A 72 12.12 8.74 5.94
N ASN A 73 12.72 9.88 6.31
CA ASN A 73 14.16 10.03 6.57
C ASN A 73 15.07 9.65 5.39
N THR A 74 14.56 9.66 4.15
CA THR A 74 15.33 9.33 2.94
C THR A 74 15.05 10.37 1.87
N ASP A 75 16.09 10.96 1.29
CA ASP A 75 15.96 11.86 0.15
C ASP A 75 15.56 11.09 -1.13
N ALA A 76 15.13 11.82 -2.17
CA ALA A 76 14.62 11.24 -3.39
C ALA A 76 15.68 10.45 -4.19
N ASP A 77 16.95 10.86 -4.17
CA ASP A 77 18.02 10.20 -4.91
C ASP A 77 18.38 8.87 -4.25
N THR A 78 18.57 8.89 -2.93
CA THR A 78 18.80 7.69 -2.13
C THR A 78 17.62 6.73 -2.24
N PHE A 79 16.39 7.23 -2.19
CA PHE A 79 15.20 6.40 -2.32
C PHE A 79 15.04 5.83 -3.75
N GLY A 80 15.36 6.61 -4.78
CA GLY A 80 15.39 6.16 -6.17
C GLY A 80 16.34 4.99 -6.37
N LYS A 81 17.56 5.07 -5.84
CA LYS A 81 18.53 3.98 -5.85
C LYS A 81 18.02 2.75 -5.09
N GLN A 82 17.40 2.95 -3.92
CA GLN A 82 16.81 1.85 -3.15
C GLN A 82 15.70 1.13 -3.93
N LYS A 83 14.81 1.86 -4.63
CA LYS A 83 13.76 1.27 -5.48
C LYS A 83 14.32 0.47 -6.65
N GLN A 84 15.46 0.88 -7.21
CA GLN A 84 16.14 0.14 -8.27
C GLN A 84 16.79 -1.14 -7.74
N MET A 85 17.44 -1.08 -6.58
CA MET A 85 18.10 -2.25 -5.96
C MET A 85 17.09 -3.27 -5.44
N GLN A 86 15.99 -2.81 -4.86
CA GLN A 86 14.94 -3.64 -4.30
C GLN A 86 13.58 -3.00 -4.58
N PRO A 87 12.90 -3.41 -5.67
CA PRO A 87 11.55 -2.95 -5.96
C PRO A 87 10.59 -3.23 -4.81
N LEU A 88 9.69 -2.27 -4.57
CA LEU A 88 8.64 -2.35 -3.54
C LEU A 88 7.54 -3.32 -3.97
#